data_AF-D8M2F7-F1
#
_entry.id   AF-D8M2F7-F1
#
_cell.length_a   1.000
_cell.length_b   1.000
_cell.length_c   1.000
_cell.angle_alpha   90.00
_cell.angle_beta   90.00
_cell.angle_gamma   90.00
#
_symmetry.space_group_name_H-M   'P 1'
#
loop_
_entity.id
_entity.type
_entity.pdbx_description
1 polymer ?
#
loop_
_entity_poly.entity_id
_entity_poly.type
_entity_poly.pdbx_seq_one_letter_code
_entity_poly.pdbx_strand_id
1 'polypeptide(L)' 'MNSQQHYMYVRGANDNTAISPRNNEFLENEQYEYILRCKYCKNPIREDSNVYMFLDNKFCSETCRDNAIMMYEQRHY' A
#
# COMPACT_ATOMS: atom_id res chain seq x y z
N MET A 1 1.32 -8.06 -24.39
CA MET A 1 0.33 -7.54 -23.43
C MET A 1 1.11 -6.92 -22.29
N ASN A 2 1.33 -5.60 -22.35
CA ASN A 2 2.13 -4.83 -21.39
C ASN A 2 1.19 -4.18 -20.38
N SER A 3 1.41 -4.40 -19.09
CA SER A 3 0.93 -3.49 -18.05
C SER A 3 1.78 -3.65 -16.80
N GLN A 4 3.00 -3.09 -16.85
CA GLN A 4 3.76 -2.78 -15.65
C GLN A 4 3.32 -1.38 -15.18
N GLN A 5 2.62 -1.31 -14.05
CA GLN A 5 2.37 -0.04 -13.37
C GLN A 5 3.29 0.05 -12.16
N HIS A 6 4.52 0.49 -12.42
CA HIS A 6 5.51 0.88 -11.41
C HIS A 6 5.21 2.32 -10.98
N TYR A 7 4.75 2.53 -9.75
CA TYR A 7 4.66 3.86 -9.14
C TYR A 7 5.64 3.92 -7.96
N MET A 8 6.82 4.50 -8.20
CA MET A 8 7.85 4.73 -7.18
C MET A 8 7.74 6.16 -6.64
N TYR A 9 7.62 6.32 -5.32
CA TYR A 9 7.82 7.61 -4.65
C TYR A 9 9.04 7.49 -3.72
N VAL A 10 10.08 8.26 -4.03
CA VAL A 10 11.35 8.31 -3.29
C VAL A 10 11.17 9.21 -2.07
N ARG A 11 11.29 8.69 -0.85
CA ARG A 11 11.49 9.52 0.35
C ARG A 11 12.96 9.47 0.75
N GLY A 12 13.52 10.65 0.98
CA GLY A 12 14.95 10.90 1.15
C GLY A 12 15.56 10.15 2.33
N ALA A 13 16.75 9.61 2.08
CA ALA A 13 17.66 9.12 3.11
C ALA A 13 18.33 10.32 3.78
N ASN A 14 18.01 10.59 5.04
CA ASN A 14 18.98 11.18 5.95
C ASN A 14 19.91 10.04 6.40
N ASP A 15 21.22 10.20 6.17
CA ASP A 15 22.28 9.95 7.15
C ASP A 15 23.63 9.82 6.43
N ASN A 16 24.61 10.53 6.99
CA ASN A 16 25.93 10.89 6.45
C ASN A 16 26.85 9.69 6.14
N THR A 17 26.54 8.89 5.12
CA THR A 17 27.45 7.83 4.66
C THR A 17 28.03 8.21 3.31
N ALA A 18 29.21 8.81 3.34
CA ALA A 18 30.05 8.99 2.16
C ALA A 18 30.48 7.61 1.64
N ILE A 19 29.76 7.08 0.65
CA ILE A 19 30.12 5.84 -0.04
C ILE A 19 30.63 6.22 -1.43
N SER A 20 31.95 6.13 -1.61
CA SER A 20 32.60 6.19 -2.92
C SER A 20 32.36 4.88 -3.69
N PRO A 21 32.22 4.89 -5.02
CA PRO A 21 31.60 3.80 -5.77
C PRO A 21 32.64 2.77 -6.22
N ARG A 22 32.49 1.51 -5.81
CA ARG A 22 33.01 0.37 -6.57
C ARG A 22 32.28 -0.92 -6.16
N ASN A 23 31.38 -1.33 -7.05
CA ASN A 23 31.05 -2.72 -7.37
C ASN A 23 29.99 -3.41 -6.49
N ASN A 24 28.71 -3.05 -6.74
CA ASN A 24 27.50 -3.90 -6.69
C ASN A 24 27.47 -5.09 -5.70
N GLU A 25 27.65 -4.84 -4.41
CA GLU A 25 26.97 -5.62 -3.36
C GLU A 25 25.56 -5.02 -3.19
N PHE A 26 24.66 -5.28 -4.14
CA PHE A 26 23.25 -5.03 -3.89
C PHE A 26 22.73 -6.16 -3.02
N LEU A 27 22.86 -5.94 -1.71
CA LEU A 27 22.09 -6.59 -0.66
C LEU A 27 20.62 -6.71 -1.13
N GLU A 28 20.22 -7.91 -1.51
CA GLU A 28 18.81 -8.32 -1.61
C GLU A 28 18.20 -8.32 -0.20
N ASN A 29 17.99 -7.11 0.34
CA ASN A 29 17.07 -6.87 1.44
C ASN A 29 15.95 -5.97 0.92
N GLU A 30 15.38 -6.37 -0.22
CA GLU A 30 14.08 -5.89 -0.65
C GLU A 30 13.01 -6.50 0.26
N GLN A 31 12.96 -6.03 1.51
CA GLN A 31 11.77 -6.13 2.34
C GLN A 31 10.69 -5.27 1.68
N TYR A 32 10.04 -5.82 0.66
CA TYR A 32 8.80 -5.28 0.10
C TYR A 32 7.72 -5.39 1.18
N GLU A 33 7.68 -4.44 2.11
CA GLU A 33 6.55 -4.28 3.00
C GLU A 33 5.32 -3.99 2.13
N TYR A 34 4.43 -4.99 2.03
CA TYR A 34 3.16 -4.85 1.35
C TYR A 34 2.30 -3.87 2.16
N ILE A 35 2.42 -2.57 1.89
CA ILE A 35 1.63 -1.55 2.56
C ILE A 35 0.17 -1.78 2.21
N LEU A 36 -0.57 -2.35 3.17
CA LEU A 36 -1.99 -2.56 3.02
C LEU A 36 -2.70 -1.21 2.92
N ARG A 37 -3.58 -1.03 1.94
CA ARG A 37 -4.32 0.23 1.75
C ARG A 37 -5.83 0.01 1.82
N CYS A 38 -6.52 0.97 2.41
CA CYS A 38 -7.97 1.00 2.44
C CYS A 38 -8.54 1.14 1.03
N LYS A 39 -9.47 0.26 0.63
CA LYS A 39 -10.08 0.31 -0.69
C LYS A 39 -10.90 1.59 -0.91
N TYR A 40 -11.54 2.11 0.14
CA TYR A 40 -12.39 3.31 0.08
C TYR A 40 -11.56 4.60 0.05
N CYS A 41 -10.83 4.92 1.12
CA CYS A 41 -10.11 6.19 1.25
C CYS A 41 -8.66 6.18 0.74
N LYS A 42 -8.13 5.03 0.29
CA LYS A 42 -6.75 4.84 -0.23
C LYS A 42 -5.61 5.09 0.77
N ASN A 43 -5.93 5.43 2.00
CA ASN A 43 -4.96 5.60 3.07
C ASN A 43 -4.30 4.25 3.42
N PRO A 44 -3.00 4.27 3.78
CA PRO A 44 -2.33 3.09 4.33
C PRO A 44 -3.01 2.67 5.63
N ILE A 45 -3.20 1.36 5.79
CA ILE A 45 -3.66 0.74 7.02
C ILE A 45 -2.39 0.38 7.79
N ARG A 46 -2.24 0.92 9.00
CA ARG A 46 -1.09 0.61 9.85
C ARG A 46 -1.16 -0.87 10.23
N GLU A 47 -0.01 -1.52 10.33
CA GLU A 47 0.09 -2.95 10.64
C GLU A 47 -0.65 -3.32 11.93
N ASP A 48 -0.54 -2.47 12.97
CA ASP A 48 -1.19 -2.68 14.27
C ASP A 48 -2.67 -2.21 14.34
N SER A 49 -3.28 -1.81 13.21
CA SER A 49 -4.66 -1.33 13.19
C SER A 49 -5.65 -2.43 12.82
N ASN A 50 -6.86 -2.34 13.39
CA ASN A 50 -7.98 -3.20 12.99
C ASN A 50 -8.24 -3.08 11.48
N VAL A 51 -8.29 -4.22 10.80
CA VAL A 51 -8.59 -4.31 9.37
C VAL A 51 -10.02 -4.81 9.21
N TYR A 52 -10.83 -4.04 8.51
CA TYR A 52 -12.21 -4.42 8.18
C TYR A 52 -12.27 -4.97 6.77
N MET A 53 -13.04 -6.03 6.53
CA MET A 53 -13.09 -6.73 5.25
C MET A 53 -14.50 -6.73 4.67
N PHE A 54 -14.59 -6.61 3.34
CA PHE A 54 -15.82 -6.82 2.56
C PHE A 54 -15.45 -7.30 1.15
N LEU A 55 -15.97 -8.46 0.76
CA LEU A 55 -15.50 -9.23 -0.41
C LEU A 55 -13.97 -9.44 -0.31
N ASP A 56 -13.22 -9.20 -1.39
CA ASP A 56 -11.75 -9.25 -1.41
C ASP A 56 -11.09 -7.90 -1.08
N ASN A 57 -11.82 -6.95 -0.49
CA ASN A 57 -11.32 -5.61 -0.19
C ASN A 57 -11.12 -5.39 1.31
N LYS A 58 -10.06 -4.65 1.65
CA LYS A 58 -9.69 -4.29 3.03
C LYS A 58 -9.89 -2.80 3.29
N PHE A 59 -10.28 -2.44 4.51
CA PHE A 59 -10.70 -1.10 4.91
C PHE A 59 -10.10 -0.71 6.26
N CYS A 60 -9.80 0.58 6.45
CA CYS A 60 -9.22 1.12 7.68
C CYS A 60 -10.23 1.37 8.80
N SER A 61 -11.53 1.37 8.49
CA SER A 61 -12.61 1.60 9.45
C SER A 61 -13.92 0.95 8.98
N GLU A 62 -14.84 0.69 9.91
CA GLU A 62 -16.21 0.25 9.58
C GLU A 62 -16.91 1.25 8.67
N THR A 63 -16.80 2.56 8.93
CA THR A 63 -17.38 3.60 8.07
C THR A 63 -16.89 3.49 6.62
N CYS A 64 -15.61 3.16 6.40
CA CYS A 64 -15.08 2.96 5.05
C CYS A 64 -15.64 1.69 4.39
N ARG A 65 -15.81 0.61 5.17
CA ARG A 65 -16.44 -0.64 4.70
C ARG A 65 -17.90 -0.40 4.33
N ASP A 66 -18.67 0.20 5.23
CA ASP A 66 -20.13 0.37 5.07
C ASP A 66 -20.45 1.33 3.92
N ASN A 67 -19.67 2.40 3.74
CA ASN A 67 -19.79 3.26 2.55
C ASN A 67 -19.52 2.49 1.25
N ALA A 68 -18.55 1.58 1.25
CA ALA A 68 -18.28 0.74 0.09
C ALA A 68 -19.40 -0.27 -0.18
N ILE A 69 -20.03 -0.84 0.85
CA ILE A 69 -21.21 -1.71 0.75
C ILE A 69 -22.38 -0.95 0.14
N MET A 70 -22.72 0.24 0.67
CA MET A 70 -23.81 1.05 0.15
C MET A 70 -23.60 1.41 -1.34
N MET A 71 -22.37 1.73 -1.74
CA MET A 71 -22.04 1.99 -3.14
C MET A 71 -22.13 0.73 -4.01
N TYR A 72 -21.83 -0.44 -3.46
CA TYR A 72 -21.94 -1.72 -4.16
C TYR A 72 -23.41 -2.05 -4.41
N GLU A 73 -24.26 -1.97 -3.40
CA GLU A 73 -25.70 -2.26 -3.50
C GLU A 73 -26.40 -1.35 -4.51
N GLN A 74 -26.05 -0.06 -4.59
CA GLN A 74 -26.60 0.88 -5.57
C GLN A 74 -26.24 0.54 -7.03
N ARG A 75 -25.13 -0.15 -7.28
CA ARG A 75 -24.71 -0.53 -8.65
C ARG A 75 -25.29 -1.86 -9.11
N HIS A 76 -25.85 -2.64 -8.19
CA HIS A 76 -26.37 -3.98 -8.44
C HIS A 76 -27.91 -4.02 -8.39
N TYR A 77 -28.56 -2.86 -8.35
CA TYR A 77 -29.99 -2.63 -8.60
C TYR A 77 -30.18 -1.91 -9.93
#